data_AF-A0A367J3J7-F1
#
_entry.id   AF-A0A367J3J7-F1
#
_cell.length_a   1.000
_cell.length_b   1.000
_cell.length_c   1.000
_cell.angle_alpha   90.00
_cell.angle_beta   90.00
_cell.angle_gamma   90.00
#
_symmetry.space_group_name_H-M   'P 1'
#
loop_
_entity.id
_entity.type
_entity.pdbx_description
1 polymer ?
#
loop_
_entity_poly.entity_id
_entity_poly.type
_entity_poly.pdbx_seq_one_letter_code
_entity_poly.pdbx_strand_id
1 'polypeptide(L)'
;MVTAEEVNQVAEKLEETQIESAEENNDQATEDTGAGSETAAKKKKKNKKKKKGPKTQTEPPTVPVSKIYTNKVYPVGECHDYVNEYSY
;
A
#
# COMPACT_ATOMS: atom_id res chain seq x y z
N MET A 1 -27.37 29.74 -6.17
CA MET A 1 -26.24 29.75 -7.12
C MET A 1 -24.99 29.71 -6.27
N VAL A 2 -24.10 28.73 -6.47
CA VAL A 2 -22.85 28.65 -5.72
C VAL A 2 -22.04 29.91 -6.03
N THR A 3 -21.54 30.57 -5.00
CA THR A 3 -20.79 31.80 -5.12
C THR A 3 -19.33 31.51 -5.46
N ALA A 4 -18.64 32.43 -6.15
CA ALA A 4 -17.25 32.23 -6.56
C ALA A 4 -16.30 32.03 -5.35
N GLU A 5 -16.65 32.60 -4.19
CA GLU A 5 -15.89 32.43 -2.95
C GLU A 5 -16.00 31.02 -2.38
N GLU A 6 -17.16 30.38 -2.49
CA GLU A 6 -17.35 28.98 -2.09
C GLU A 6 -16.55 28.02 -2.99
N VAL A 7 -16.45 28.33 -4.29
CA VAL A 7 -15.63 27.55 -5.22
C VAL A 7 -14.14 27.65 -4.88
N ASN A 8 -13.65 28.85 -4.53
CA ASN A 8 -12.26 29.04 -4.13
C ASN A 8 -11.93 28.35 -2.80
N GLN A 9 -12.80 28.44 -1.79
CA GLN A 9 -12.59 27.73 -0.52
C GLN A 9 -12.58 26.20 -0.69
N VAL A 10 -13.39 25.68 -1.61
CA VAL A 10 -13.39 24.24 -1.91
C VAL A 10 -12.11 23.86 -2.65
N ALA A 11 -11.61 24.70 -3.56
CA ALA A 11 -10.36 24.46 -4.28
C ALA A 11 -9.14 24.43 -3.34
N GLU A 12 -9.01 25.38 -2.41
CA GLU A 12 -7.92 25.42 -1.43
C GLU A 12 -7.91 24.17 -0.53
N LYS A 13 -9.09 23.75 -0.03
CA LYS A 13 -9.23 22.51 0.75
C LYS A 13 -8.88 21.25 -0.05
N LEU A 14 -9.09 21.27 -1.37
CA LEU A 14 -8.78 20.15 -2.25
C LEU A 14 -7.27 20.03 -2.51
N GLU A 15 -6.57 21.16 -2.54
CA GLU A 15 -5.11 21.20 -2.63
C GLU A 15 -4.43 20.73 -1.33
N GLU A 16 -4.93 21.12 -0.16
CA GLU A 16 -4.40 20.66 1.15
C GLU A 16 -4.60 19.15 1.39
N THR A 17 -5.62 18.55 0.77
CA THR A 17 -5.92 17.11 0.90
C THR A 17 -5.20 16.26 -0.14
N GLN A 18 -4.45 16.87 -1.06
CA GLN A 18 -3.59 16.16 -2.00
C GLN A 18 -2.35 15.68 -1.24
N ILE A 19 -2.50 14.50 -0.62
CA ILE A 19 -1.44 13.76 0.06
C ILE A 19 -0.20 13.79 -0.84
N GLU A 20 0.85 14.46 -0.37
CA GLU A 20 2.19 14.32 -0.91
C GLU A 20 2.44 12.81 -1.05
N SER A 21 2.45 12.33 -2.30
CA SER A 21 2.96 11.01 -2.62
C SER A 21 4.48 11.06 -2.41
N ALA A 22 4.89 11.19 -1.15
CA ALA A 22 6.23 10.95 -0.70
C ALA A 22 6.49 9.46 -0.96
N GLU A 23 7.10 9.19 -2.11
CA GLU A 23 7.82 7.95 -2.37
C GLU A 23 9.00 7.86 -1.41
N GLU A 24 8.74 7.76 -0.11
CA GLU A 24 9.76 7.36 0.85
C GLU A 24 9.81 5.83 0.81
N ASN A 25 10.72 5.35 -0.03
CA ASN A 25 11.16 3.97 -0.12
C ASN A 25 11.89 3.58 1.19
N ASN A 26 11.17 3.57 2.32
CA ASN A 26 11.73 3.14 3.59
C ASN A 26 11.59 1.60 3.71
N ASP A 27 12.50 0.86 3.08
CA ASP A 27 12.71 -0.58 3.31
C ASP A 27 13.48 -0.80 4.62
N GLN A 28 12.91 -0.34 5.74
CA GLN A 28 13.37 -0.73 7.07
C GLN A 28 12.43 -1.83 7.60
N ALA A 29 12.69 -3.09 7.23
CA ALA A 29 12.17 -4.20 8.00
C ALA A 29 13.10 -4.45 9.18
N THR A 30 12.67 -3.99 10.34
CA THR A 30 12.98 -4.51 11.66
C THR A 30 11.64 -5.03 12.16
N GLU A 31 11.43 -6.30 12.50
CA GLU A 31 12.20 -7.10 13.44
C GLU A 31 12.13 -8.58 13.07
N ASP A 32 13.25 -9.29 13.20
CA ASP A 32 13.23 -10.69 13.61
C ASP A 32 14.44 -10.91 14.52
N THR A 33 14.13 -11.07 15.80
CA THR A 33 15.05 -11.35 16.90
C THR A 33 15.52 -12.79 16.82
N GLY A 34 16.60 -13.04 16.08
CA GLY A 34 17.24 -14.36 15.98
C GLY A 34 18.67 -14.35 16.51
N ALA A 35 18.83 -14.61 17.81
CA ALA A 35 20.12 -14.86 18.46
C ALA A 35 20.84 -16.07 17.84
N GLY A 36 22.16 -15.98 17.63
CA GLY A 36 22.92 -17.10 17.05
C GLY A 36 24.43 -16.85 16.91
N SER A 37 25.13 -17.06 18.03
CA SER A 37 26.55 -17.37 18.26
C SER A 37 27.48 -17.72 17.07
N GLU A 38 28.64 -17.03 17.10
CA GLU A 38 30.04 -17.44 16.85
C GLU A 38 30.48 -18.53 15.85
N THR A 39 31.64 -18.22 15.24
CA THR A 39 32.70 -19.07 14.61
C THR A 39 32.61 -19.55 13.15
N ALA A 40 33.81 -19.60 12.55
CA ALA A 40 34.26 -20.24 11.31
C ALA A 40 34.25 -19.40 10.00
N ALA A 41 35.44 -18.89 9.67
CA ALA A 41 35.83 -18.36 8.37
C ALA A 41 35.83 -19.46 7.28
N LYS A 42 34.74 -19.56 6.53
CA LYS A 42 34.69 -20.10 5.16
C LYS A 42 34.08 -18.99 4.30
N LYS A 43 34.61 -18.72 3.09
CA LYS A 43 34.04 -17.74 2.14
C LYS A 43 32.55 -18.05 1.97
N LYS A 44 31.70 -17.32 2.72
CA LYS A 44 30.24 -17.50 2.72
C LYS A 44 29.76 -17.08 1.34
N LYS A 45 29.27 -18.05 0.56
CA LYS A 45 28.46 -17.77 -0.63
C LYS A 45 27.34 -16.84 -0.18
N LYS A 46 27.33 -15.60 -0.69
CA LYS A 46 26.34 -14.60 -0.30
C LYS A 46 24.97 -15.11 -0.75
N ASN A 47 24.21 -15.69 0.17
CA ASN A 47 22.85 -16.15 -0.12
C ASN A 47 22.04 -14.96 -0.62
N LYS A 48 21.46 -15.10 -1.81
CA LYS A 48 20.58 -14.07 -2.39
C LYS A 48 19.41 -13.88 -1.42
N LYS A 49 19.25 -12.66 -0.90
CA LYS A 49 18.09 -12.33 -0.06
C LYS A 49 16.84 -12.70 -0.83
N LYS A 50 16.00 -13.55 -0.23
CA LYS A 50 14.65 -13.80 -0.74
C LYS A 50 13.92 -12.46 -0.75
N LYS A 51 13.23 -12.15 -1.85
CA LYS A 51 12.37 -10.96 -1.89
C LYS A 51 11.34 -11.12 -0.77
N LYS A 52 11.22 -10.11 0.08
CA LYS A 52 10.18 -10.09 1.13
C LYS A 52 8.82 -10.19 0.44
N GLY A 53 7.92 -10.98 1.03
CA GLY A 53 6.55 -11.10 0.53
C GLY A 53 5.78 -9.78 0.65
N PRO A 54 4.55 -9.73 0.09
CA PRO A 54 3.67 -8.58 0.25
C PRO A 54 3.45 -8.26 1.74
N LYS A 55 3.32 -6.96 2.05
CA LYS A 55 3.09 -6.48 3.43
C LYS A 55 1.65 -6.81 3.86
N THR A 56 1.46 -7.20 5.11
CA THR A 56 0.15 -7.40 5.72
C THR A 56 -0.29 -6.15 6.48
N GLN A 57 -1.59 -6.01 6.71
CA GLN A 57 -2.10 -4.97 7.59
C GLN A 57 -1.71 -5.26 9.05
N THR A 58 -1.50 -4.20 9.83
CA THR A 58 -1.21 -4.24 11.27
C THR A 58 -2.47 -4.01 12.11
N GLU A 59 -2.36 -4.17 13.43
CA GLU A 59 -3.43 -3.85 14.38
C GLU A 59 -2.92 -2.74 15.32
N PRO A 60 -3.39 -1.48 15.22
CA PRO A 60 -4.44 -0.94 14.35
C PRO A 60 -4.03 -0.87 12.86
N PRO A 61 -5.00 -0.75 11.93
CA PRO A 61 -4.72 -0.71 10.50
C PRO A 61 -4.01 0.59 10.11
N THR A 62 -2.71 0.50 9.78
CA THR A 62 -1.87 1.67 9.44
C THR A 62 -1.19 1.55 8.09
N VAL A 63 -1.13 0.36 7.50
CA VAL A 63 -0.46 0.12 6.23
C VAL A 63 -1.36 0.54 5.06
N PRO A 64 -0.86 1.36 4.11
CA PRO A 64 -1.60 1.72 2.89
C PRO A 64 -1.90 0.50 2.01
N VAL A 65 -3.11 0.45 1.45
CA VAL A 65 -3.60 -0.66 0.61
C VAL A 65 -2.72 -0.90 -0.63
N SER A 66 -2.14 0.16 -1.21
CA SER A 66 -1.20 0.08 -2.35
C SER A 66 0.07 -0.73 -2.04
N LYS A 67 0.50 -0.77 -0.78
CA LYS A 67 1.68 -1.55 -0.35
C LYS A 67 1.35 -3.03 -0.10
N ILE A 68 0.06 -3.37 0.07
CA ILE A 68 -0.44 -4.74 0.23
C ILE A 68 -0.62 -5.37 -1.16
N TYR A 69 -1.24 -4.65 -2.09
CA TYR A 69 -1.47 -5.09 -3.47
C TYR A 69 -0.41 -4.56 -4.44
N THR A 70 0.80 -5.15 -4.40
CA THR A 70 1.94 -4.73 -5.23
C THR A 70 1.66 -4.76 -6.74
N ASN A 71 0.78 -5.65 -7.19
CA ASN A 71 0.39 -5.79 -8.59
C ASN A 71 -0.66 -4.75 -9.05
N LYS A 72 -1.13 -3.87 -8.14
CA LYS A 72 -2.22 -2.90 -8.38
C LYS A 72 -3.54 -3.52 -8.87
N VAL A 73 -3.70 -4.83 -8.72
CA VAL A 73 -4.96 -5.56 -8.91
C VAL A 73 -5.61 -5.68 -7.53
N TYR A 74 -6.79 -5.10 -7.39
CA TYR A 74 -7.56 -5.08 -6.15
C TYR A 74 -8.66 -6.13 -6.20
N PRO A 75 -9.08 -6.69 -5.04
CA PRO A 75 -10.20 -7.61 -4.99
C PRO A 75 -11.46 -6.92 -5.50
N VAL A 76 -12.19 -7.62 -6.36
CA VAL A 76 -13.51 -7.18 -6.82
C VAL A 76 -14.52 -7.37 -5.67
N GLY A 77 -15.47 -6.45 -5.58
CA GLY A 77 -16.61 -6.60 -4.67
C GLY A 77 -17.59 -7.67 -5.14
N GLU A 78 -18.79 -7.64 -4.56
CA GLU A 78 -19.88 -8.50 -5.00
C GLU A 78 -20.41 -8.02 -6.36
N CYS A 79 -20.46 -8.94 -7.32
CA CYS A 79 -21.03 -8.70 -8.65
C CYS A 79 -22.38 -9.40 -8.73
N HIS A 80 -23.40 -8.67 -9.18
CA HIS A 80 -24.74 -9.22 -9.46
C HIS A 80 -25.00 -9.15 -10.96
N ASP A 81 -25.71 -10.16 -11.46
CA ASP A 81 -26.18 -10.17 -12.84
C ASP A 81 -27.23 -9.07 -13.04
N TYR A 82 -27.27 -8.50 -14.25
CA TYR A 82 -28.28 -7.53 -14.60
C TYR A 82 -29.65 -8.23 -14.71
N VAL A 83 -30.67 -7.63 -14.08
CA VAL A 83 -32.00 -8.25 -13.96
C VAL A 83 -32.67 -8.51 -15.32
N ASN A 84 -32.38 -7.71 -16.35
CA ASN A 84 -32.99 -7.83 -17.67
C ASN A 84 -31.95 -7.59 -18.77
N GLU A 85 -31.15 -8.59 -19.08
CA GLU A 85 -30.31 -8.59 -20.27
C GLU A 85 -31.22 -8.67 -21.52
N TYR A 86 -31.57 -7.53 -22.13
CA TYR A 86 -32.25 -7.38 -23.44
C TYR A 86 -33.79 -7.49 -23.56
N SER A 87 -34.59 -7.13 -22.56
CA SER A 87 -36.04 -6.93 -22.80
C SER A 87 -36.31 -5.52 -23.34
N TYR A 88 -36.39 -5.39 -24.68
CA TYR A 88 -36.96 -4.21 -25.36
C TYR A 88 -38.48 -4.38 -25.54
#